data_AF-A0A0C1EAQ5-F1
#
_entry.id   AF-A0A0C1EAQ5-F1
#
_cell.length_a   1.000
_cell.length_b   1.000
_cell.length_c   1.000
_cell.angle_alpha   90.00
_cell.angle_beta   90.00
_cell.angle_gamma   90.00
#
_symmetry.space_group_name_H-M   'P 1'
#
loop_
_entity.id
_entity.type
_entity.pdbx_description
1 polymer ?
#
loop_
_entity_poly.entity_id
_entity_poly.type
_entity_poly.pdbx_seq_one_letter_code
_entity_poly.pdbx_strand_id
1 'polypeptide(L)'
;MNHFMNLSIAVFPSLIPLTSNGIFAWRLRFQEDTRVLPTNKRQSLEAKVQALADKLKITKNLEIVEIRGLGNIAQAMGNTIFPGKAGIAIDPEAFAYMSEYTQEFILAHEISHIKHNDTLTLFLAQGFVGIITTLALAKLFPATAKISLKSFFSPASSLGMITGIAGLALFSHWREKQADKTAFSICSDKARYAAIKFFKEMQEGNLYDRNCDDDSQLTSLFVKILISPEGDNRLDFFHPSLQSRIDCLNDLIPI
;
A
#
# COMPACT_ATOMS: atom_id res chain seq x y z
N MET A 1 0.02 -0.35 36.92
CA MET A 1 -0.96 0.26 36.00
C MET A 1 -0.51 -0.10 34.59
N ASN A 2 -1.32 -0.90 33.91
CA ASN A 2 -0.97 -1.63 32.70
C ASN A 2 -0.82 -0.70 31.49
N HIS A 3 0.39 -0.57 30.95
CA HIS A 3 0.60 -0.16 29.56
C HIS A 3 0.64 -1.43 28.70
N PHE A 4 -0.54 -1.90 28.29
CA PHE A 4 -0.64 -2.67 27.06
C PHE A 4 -0.34 -1.70 25.91
N MET A 5 0.92 -1.67 25.47
CA MET A 5 1.24 -1.20 24.13
C MET A 5 0.52 -2.13 23.16
N ASN A 6 -0.47 -1.59 22.46
CA ASN A 6 -1.02 -2.21 21.26
C ASN A 6 0.11 -2.30 20.24
N LEU A 7 0.91 -3.37 20.31
CA LEU A 7 1.62 -3.89 19.16
C LEU A 7 0.54 -4.30 18.16
N SER A 8 0.10 -3.32 17.36
CA SER A 8 -0.67 -3.57 16.15
C SER A 8 0.30 -4.20 15.15
N ILE A 9 0.64 -5.46 15.43
CA ILE A 9 1.21 -6.38 14.46
C ILE A 9 0.09 -6.55 13.43
N ALA A 10 0.07 -5.68 12.42
CA ALA A 10 -0.65 -5.91 11.18
C ALA A 10 0.08 -7.02 10.41
N VAL A 11 0.16 -8.21 11.01
CA VAL A 11 0.59 -9.44 10.35
C VAL A 11 -0.60 -9.93 9.55
N PHE A 12 -0.40 -9.95 8.24
CA PHE A 12 -1.36 -10.23 7.17
C PHE A 12 -2.24 -9.06 6.74
N PRO A 13 -1.86 -8.31 5.68
CA PRO A 13 -2.85 -8.01 4.67
C PRO A 13 -3.25 -9.36 4.07
N SER A 14 -4.40 -9.87 4.52
CA SER A 14 -5.07 -11.01 3.90
C SER A 14 -5.00 -10.85 2.38
N LEU A 15 -4.62 -11.92 1.67
CA LEU A 15 -4.60 -11.95 0.20
C LEU A 15 -6.03 -11.85 -0.42
N ILE A 16 -7.05 -11.50 0.37
CA ILE A 16 -8.47 -11.72 0.06
C ILE A 16 -9.35 -10.44 0.04
N PRO A 17 -9.08 -9.29 0.71
CA PRO A 17 -9.87 -8.08 0.53
C PRO A 17 -9.26 -7.11 -0.49
N LEU A 18 -8.33 -7.56 -1.36
CA LEU A 18 -7.77 -6.73 -2.44
C LEU A 18 -8.57 -6.81 -3.75
N THR A 19 -9.57 -7.68 -3.85
CA THR A 19 -10.15 -8.07 -5.15
C THR A 19 -11.43 -7.33 -5.55
N SER A 20 -11.99 -6.48 -4.68
CA SER A 20 -13.07 -5.54 -5.05
C SER A 20 -12.93 -4.16 -4.41
N ASN A 21 -12.07 -4.01 -3.39
CA ASN A 21 -12.18 -2.90 -2.44
C ASN A 21 -11.75 -1.53 -2.94
N GLY A 22 -10.89 -1.46 -3.96
CA GLY A 22 -10.52 -0.17 -4.56
C GLY A 22 -10.84 -0.04 -6.05
N ILE A 23 -11.42 -1.04 -6.70
CA ILE A 23 -11.88 -0.92 -8.11
C ILE A 23 -13.19 -0.12 -8.13
N PHE A 24 -14.15 -0.60 -7.35
CA PHE A 24 -15.36 0.10 -7.02
C PHE A 24 -15.13 0.69 -5.65
N ALA A 25 -15.23 2.01 -5.53
CA ALA A 25 -15.02 2.68 -4.26
C ALA A 25 -16.22 2.48 -3.31
N TRP A 26 -16.65 1.24 -3.10
CA TRP A 26 -17.79 0.86 -2.28
C TRP A 26 -17.60 1.30 -0.83
N ARG A 27 -16.36 1.40 -0.34
CA ARG A 27 -16.04 2.02 0.96
C ARG A 27 -16.39 3.52 1.00
N LEU A 28 -16.22 4.27 -0.10
CA LEU A 28 -16.75 5.63 -0.23
C LEU A 28 -18.30 5.68 -0.21
N ARG A 29 -18.97 4.52 -0.36
CA ARG A 29 -20.43 4.40 -0.42
C ARG A 29 -21.07 3.81 0.85
N PHE A 30 -20.35 2.93 1.56
CA PHE A 30 -20.96 2.06 2.57
C PHE A 30 -20.16 1.93 3.89
N GLN A 31 -18.92 2.40 3.97
CA GLN A 31 -18.29 2.55 5.28
C GLN A 31 -18.76 3.86 5.92
N GLU A 32 -19.03 3.83 7.22
CA GLU A 32 -19.30 5.04 7.99
C GLU A 32 -18.07 5.95 7.90
N ASP A 33 -18.20 7.03 7.12
CA ASP A 33 -17.29 8.17 7.21
C ASP A 33 -17.38 8.68 8.65
N THR A 34 -16.37 8.36 9.45
CA THR A 34 -16.42 8.62 10.90
C THR A 34 -16.34 10.12 11.21
N ARG A 35 -15.96 10.96 10.23
CA ARG A 35 -15.87 12.44 10.31
C ARG A 35 -15.34 12.92 11.66
N VAL A 36 -14.17 12.44 12.02
CA VAL A 36 -13.52 12.71 13.31
C VAL A 36 -12.75 14.03 13.25
N LEU A 37 -12.18 14.37 12.10
CA LEU A 37 -11.42 15.60 11.93
C LEU A 37 -12.33 16.84 12.01
N PRO A 38 -11.87 17.92 12.67
CA PRO A 38 -12.55 19.21 12.64
C PRO A 38 -12.83 19.69 11.21
N THR A 39 -14.00 20.28 10.97
CA THR A 39 -14.46 20.72 9.63
C THR A 39 -13.44 21.58 8.89
N ASN A 40 -12.76 22.50 9.58
CA ASN A 40 -11.73 23.36 8.99
C ASN A 40 -10.49 22.57 8.53
N LYS A 41 -10.06 21.57 9.31
CA LYS A 41 -8.95 20.68 8.92
C LYS A 41 -9.35 19.84 7.71
N ARG A 42 -10.58 19.31 7.69
CA ARG A 42 -11.09 18.54 6.55
C ARG A 42 -11.14 19.39 5.27
N GLN A 43 -11.71 20.59 5.33
CA GLN A 43 -11.76 21.49 4.17
C GLN A 43 -10.36 21.84 3.65
N SER A 44 -9.39 22.05 4.54
CA SER A 44 -7.99 22.27 4.16
C SER A 44 -7.39 21.05 3.46
N LEU A 45 -7.67 19.84 3.95
CA LEU A 45 -7.23 18.60 3.30
C LEU A 45 -7.90 18.39 1.94
N GLU A 46 -9.21 18.61 1.84
CA GLU A 46 -9.96 18.52 0.58
C GLU A 46 -9.41 19.51 -0.46
N ALA A 47 -9.12 20.75 -0.05
CA ALA A 47 -8.47 21.74 -0.91
C ALA A 47 -7.08 21.31 -1.36
N LYS A 48 -6.27 20.72 -0.46
CA LYS A 48 -4.94 20.19 -0.78
C LYS A 48 -5.00 19.02 -1.75
N VAL A 49 -5.93 18.08 -1.53
CA VAL A 49 -6.17 16.95 -2.44
C VAL A 49 -6.58 17.44 -3.81
N GLN A 50 -7.49 18.42 -3.89
CA GLN A 50 -7.90 18.98 -5.18
C GLN A 50 -6.75 19.68 -5.89
N ALA A 51 -5.95 20.49 -5.19
CA ALA A 51 -4.78 21.16 -5.77
C ALA A 51 -3.74 20.16 -6.32
N LEU A 52 -3.52 19.04 -5.64
CA LEU A 52 -2.64 17.96 -6.11
C LEU A 52 -3.25 17.20 -7.31
N ALA A 53 -4.56 16.95 -7.28
CA ALA A 53 -5.29 16.31 -8.38
C ALA A 53 -5.23 17.16 -9.67
N ASP A 54 -5.34 18.48 -9.53
CA ASP A 54 -5.25 19.44 -10.63
C ASP A 54 -3.87 19.41 -11.29
N LYS A 55 -2.79 19.31 -10.50
CA LYS A 55 -1.41 19.14 -11.02
C LYS A 55 -1.28 17.87 -11.88
N LEU A 56 -1.99 16.80 -11.52
CA LEU A 56 -2.04 15.55 -12.29
C LEU A 56 -3.13 15.52 -13.37
N LYS A 57 -3.86 16.62 -13.57
CA LYS A 57 -4.97 16.72 -14.54
C LYS A 57 -6.00 15.61 -14.35
N ILE A 58 -6.34 15.29 -13.11
CA ILE A 58 -7.44 14.38 -12.79
C ILE A 58 -8.74 15.19 -12.87
N THR A 59 -9.64 14.78 -13.76
CA THR A 59 -10.92 15.51 -13.99
C THR A 59 -12.01 15.14 -13.00
N LYS A 60 -11.82 14.05 -12.23
CA LYS A 60 -12.76 13.64 -11.20
C LYS A 60 -12.48 14.37 -9.90
N ASN A 61 -13.55 14.80 -9.23
CA ASN A 61 -13.47 15.27 -7.86
C ASN A 61 -13.05 14.10 -6.95
N LEU A 62 -11.96 14.29 -6.21
CA LEU A 62 -11.45 13.30 -5.27
C LEU A 62 -12.01 13.57 -3.87
N GLU A 63 -12.62 12.56 -3.28
CA GLU A 63 -13.18 12.65 -1.92
C GLU A 63 -12.17 12.18 -0.87
N ILE A 64 -12.29 12.71 0.35
CA ILE A 64 -11.57 12.20 1.53
C ILE A 64 -12.57 11.49 2.42
N VAL A 65 -12.22 10.29 2.86
CA VAL A 65 -13.01 9.52 3.82
C VAL A 65 -12.15 9.13 5.01
N GLU A 66 -12.70 9.27 6.21
CA GLU A 66 -11.98 9.01 7.46
C GLU A 66 -12.38 7.64 8.01
N ILE A 67 -11.41 6.72 8.05
CA ILE A 67 -11.61 5.33 8.52
C ILE A 67 -10.59 5.07 9.63
N ARG A 68 -11.08 4.98 10.87
CA ARG A 68 -10.25 4.57 12.01
C ARG A 68 -9.80 3.12 11.89
N GLY A 69 -8.54 2.84 12.21
CA GLY A 69 -8.00 1.50 12.16
C GLY A 69 -7.91 0.99 10.72
N LEU A 70 -7.59 1.88 9.77
CA LEU A 70 -7.44 1.53 8.36
C LEU A 70 -6.36 0.45 8.13
N GLY A 71 -5.40 0.33 9.08
CA GLY A 71 -4.24 -0.54 9.00
C GLY A 71 -3.06 0.10 8.26
N ASN A 72 -3.33 1.17 7.50
CA ASN A 72 -2.37 2.05 6.85
C ASN A 72 -2.73 3.51 7.17
N ILE A 73 -1.82 4.44 6.85
CA ILE A 73 -2.01 5.87 7.08
C ILE A 73 -3.03 6.47 6.11
N ALA A 74 -2.91 6.10 4.84
CA ALA A 74 -3.80 6.50 3.77
C ALA A 74 -3.93 5.37 2.74
N GLN A 75 -4.96 5.43 1.91
CA GLN A 75 -5.21 4.46 0.85
C GLN A 75 -6.02 5.07 -0.29
N ALA A 76 -5.51 4.96 -1.52
CA ALA A 76 -6.22 5.30 -2.74
C ALA A 76 -7.46 4.41 -2.98
N MET A 77 -8.58 5.03 -3.34
CA MET A 77 -9.85 4.37 -3.61
C MET A 77 -10.42 4.81 -4.96
N GLY A 78 -10.80 3.84 -5.78
CA GLY A 78 -11.36 4.08 -7.10
C GLY A 78 -10.30 4.24 -8.19
N ASN A 79 -10.73 4.79 -9.32
CA ASN A 79 -9.92 4.94 -10.53
C ASN A 79 -10.47 6.09 -11.39
N THR A 80 -9.72 6.51 -12.40
CA THR A 80 -10.11 7.59 -13.33
C THR A 80 -10.98 7.12 -14.51
N ILE A 81 -11.05 5.81 -14.80
CA ILE A 81 -11.70 5.26 -16.00
C ILE A 81 -13.21 5.05 -15.82
N PHE A 82 -13.62 4.32 -14.78
CA PHE A 82 -15.01 3.92 -14.60
C PHE A 82 -15.87 5.04 -13.99
N PRO A 83 -17.15 5.17 -14.35
CA PRO A 83 -18.03 6.13 -13.69
C PRO A 83 -18.13 5.83 -12.19
N GLY A 84 -18.16 6.88 -11.37
CA GLY A 84 -18.23 6.77 -9.91
C GLY A 84 -17.20 7.63 -9.19
N LYS A 85 -17.26 7.56 -7.86
CA LYS A 85 -16.38 8.30 -6.96
C LYS A 85 -14.96 7.72 -6.96
N ALA A 86 -14.00 8.60 -6.77
CA ALA A 86 -12.61 8.27 -6.46
C ALA A 86 -12.17 9.15 -5.30
N GLY A 87 -11.17 8.73 -4.55
CA GLY A 87 -10.79 9.43 -3.35
C GLY A 87 -9.70 8.73 -2.57
N ILE A 88 -9.45 9.24 -1.37
CA ILE A 88 -8.41 8.76 -0.46
C ILE A 88 -9.08 8.47 0.88
N ALA A 89 -8.90 7.26 1.37
CA ALA A 89 -9.17 6.96 2.77
C ALA A 89 -7.97 7.34 3.61
N ILE A 90 -8.21 7.93 4.78
CA ILE A 90 -7.17 8.24 5.76
C ILE A 90 -7.54 7.67 7.12
N ASP A 91 -6.54 7.25 7.88
CA ASP A 91 -6.69 7.06 9.32
C ASP A 91 -6.55 8.43 9.99
N PRO A 92 -7.62 9.01 10.56
CA PRO A 92 -7.59 10.38 11.04
C PRO A 92 -6.64 10.58 12.22
N GLU A 93 -6.32 9.52 12.99
CA GLU A 93 -5.41 9.60 14.12
C GLU A 93 -3.96 9.53 13.64
N ALA A 94 -3.61 8.50 12.87
CA ALA A 94 -2.26 8.37 12.32
C ALA A 94 -1.88 9.57 11.44
N PHE A 95 -2.83 10.04 10.61
CA PHE A 95 -2.61 11.17 9.72
C PHE A 95 -2.40 12.48 10.49
N ALA A 96 -3.10 12.68 11.62
CA ALA A 96 -3.00 13.89 12.43
C ALA A 96 -1.66 14.03 13.18
N TYR A 97 -0.94 12.94 13.43
CA TYR A 97 0.40 12.99 14.06
C TYR A 97 1.52 13.39 13.11
N MET A 98 1.24 13.47 11.80
CA MET A 98 2.24 13.78 10.79
C MET A 98 2.40 15.27 10.56
N SER A 99 3.61 15.67 10.16
CA SER A 99 3.84 17.02 9.68
C SER A 99 3.01 17.31 8.43
N GLU A 100 2.64 18.57 8.22
CA GLU A 100 1.87 18.98 7.05
C GLU A 100 2.55 18.59 5.73
N TYR A 101 3.88 18.63 5.68
CA TYR A 101 4.68 18.28 4.50
C TYR A 101 4.72 16.77 4.26
N THR A 102 4.74 15.96 5.33
CA THR A 102 4.61 14.49 5.24
C THR A 102 3.23 14.13 4.71
N GLN A 103 2.17 14.77 5.23
CA GLN A 103 0.81 14.60 4.74
C GLN A 103 0.69 14.95 3.26
N GLU A 104 1.29 16.06 2.81
CA GLU A 104 1.29 16.46 1.40
C GLU A 104 1.90 15.37 0.51
N PHE A 105 3.06 14.82 0.88
CA PHE A 105 3.68 13.73 0.11
C PHE A 105 2.81 12.47 0.07
N ILE A 106 2.27 12.04 1.22
CA ILE A 106 1.42 10.84 1.29
C ILE A 106 0.18 11.02 0.42
N LEU A 107 -0.49 12.17 0.49
CA LEU A 107 -1.63 12.45 -0.40
C LEU A 107 -1.22 12.45 -1.87
N ALA A 108 -0.09 13.07 -2.21
CA ALA A 108 0.42 13.07 -3.59
C ALA A 108 0.72 11.65 -4.10
N HIS A 109 1.23 10.77 -3.23
CA HIS A 109 1.46 9.35 -3.51
C HIS A 109 0.15 8.61 -3.77
N GLU A 110 -0.84 8.73 -2.88
CA GLU A 110 -2.15 8.07 -3.07
C GLU A 110 -2.90 8.58 -4.31
N ILE A 111 -2.83 9.89 -4.60
CA ILE A 111 -3.43 10.46 -5.81
C ILE A 111 -2.74 9.92 -7.07
N SER A 112 -1.44 9.64 -7.00
CA SER A 112 -0.72 9.01 -8.11
C SER A 112 -1.27 7.62 -8.44
N HIS A 113 -1.63 6.81 -7.45
CA HIS A 113 -2.30 5.53 -7.70
C HIS A 113 -3.63 5.72 -8.43
N ILE A 114 -4.43 6.72 -8.03
CA ILE A 114 -5.68 7.03 -8.72
C ILE A 114 -5.41 7.43 -10.18
N LYS A 115 -4.43 8.31 -10.40
CA LYS A 115 -4.02 8.79 -11.74
C LYS A 115 -3.65 7.64 -12.66
N HIS A 116 -2.88 6.67 -12.16
CA HIS A 116 -2.39 5.53 -12.92
C HIS A 116 -3.38 4.36 -12.96
N ASN A 117 -4.57 4.51 -12.36
CA ASN A 117 -5.60 3.47 -12.27
C ASN A 117 -5.08 2.18 -11.64
N ASP A 118 -4.20 2.36 -10.66
CA ASP A 118 -3.38 1.30 -10.13
C ASP A 118 -4.25 0.16 -9.58
N THR A 119 -5.29 0.47 -8.83
CA THR A 119 -6.19 -0.56 -8.28
C THR A 119 -6.92 -1.35 -9.36
N LEU A 120 -7.28 -0.71 -10.48
CA LEU A 120 -7.87 -1.40 -11.62
C LEU A 120 -6.84 -2.29 -12.30
N THR A 121 -5.63 -1.78 -12.56
CA THR A 121 -4.56 -2.53 -13.23
C THR A 121 -4.13 -3.73 -12.39
N LEU A 122 -4.04 -3.59 -11.07
CA LEU A 122 -3.72 -4.70 -10.15
C LEU A 122 -4.79 -5.79 -10.19
N PHE A 123 -6.08 -5.42 -10.21
CA PHE A 123 -7.16 -6.38 -10.36
C PHE A 123 -7.09 -7.14 -11.68
N LEU A 124 -6.87 -6.42 -12.78
CA LEU A 124 -6.72 -7.05 -14.10
C LEU A 124 -5.51 -7.99 -14.13
N ALA A 125 -4.37 -7.56 -13.57
CA ALA A 125 -3.16 -8.38 -13.47
C ALA A 125 -3.42 -9.67 -12.68
N GLN A 126 -4.09 -9.59 -11.53
CA GLN A 126 -4.48 -10.77 -10.75
C GLN A 126 -5.38 -11.72 -11.56
N GLY A 127 -6.36 -11.18 -12.29
CA GLY A 127 -7.21 -11.97 -13.19
C GLY A 127 -6.43 -12.68 -14.29
N PHE A 128 -5.51 -11.98 -14.96
CA PHE A 128 -4.65 -12.57 -16.00
C PHE A 128 -3.73 -13.65 -15.45
N VAL A 129 -3.11 -13.43 -14.29
CA VAL A 129 -2.28 -14.45 -13.61
C VAL A 129 -3.11 -15.69 -13.30
N GLY A 130 -4.33 -15.53 -12.80
CA GLY A 130 -5.26 -16.63 -12.55
C GLY A 130 -5.55 -17.44 -13.83
N ILE A 131 -5.94 -16.77 -14.91
CA ILE A 131 -6.24 -17.42 -16.20
C ILE A 131 -5.02 -18.15 -16.76
N ILE A 132 -3.86 -17.49 -16.81
CA ILE A 132 -2.62 -18.09 -17.35
C ILE A 132 -2.23 -19.32 -16.53
N THR A 133 -2.33 -19.24 -15.20
CA THR A 133 -2.03 -20.37 -14.30
C THR A 133 -2.98 -21.54 -14.57
N THR A 134 -4.28 -21.28 -14.68
CA THR A 134 -5.27 -22.33 -14.98
C THR A 134 -5.01 -22.97 -16.34
N LEU A 135 -4.73 -22.18 -17.39
CA LEU A 135 -4.44 -22.70 -18.73
C LEU A 135 -3.13 -23.50 -18.78
N ALA A 136 -2.09 -23.03 -18.11
CA ALA A 136 -0.81 -23.73 -18.02
C ALA A 136 -0.98 -25.09 -17.33
N LEU A 137 -1.75 -25.14 -16.23
CA LEU A 137 -2.06 -26.39 -15.53
C LEU A 137 -2.89 -27.36 -16.36
N ALA A 138 -3.91 -26.86 -17.06
CA ALA A 138 -4.73 -27.67 -17.95
C ALA A 138 -3.92 -28.29 -19.11
N LYS A 139 -2.95 -27.55 -19.66
CA LYS A 139 -2.09 -28.01 -20.76
C LYS A 139 -1.01 -28.97 -20.31
N LEU A 140 -0.34 -28.69 -19.19
CA LEU A 140 0.77 -29.51 -18.69
C LEU A 140 0.27 -30.81 -18.03
N PHE A 141 -0.98 -30.84 -17.55
CA PHE A 141 -1.56 -32.03 -16.90
C PHE A 141 -2.99 -32.32 -17.37
N PRO A 142 -3.18 -32.72 -18.65
CA PRO A 142 -4.51 -33.05 -19.17
C PRO A 142 -5.16 -34.24 -18.42
N ALA A 143 -4.32 -35.18 -17.93
CA ALA A 143 -4.77 -36.38 -17.22
C ALA A 143 -5.15 -36.14 -15.75
N THR A 144 -4.81 -34.98 -15.16
CA THR A 144 -5.24 -34.58 -13.81
C THR A 144 -6.50 -33.72 -13.83
N ALA A 145 -7.30 -33.78 -14.91
CA ALA A 145 -8.59 -33.10 -15.03
C ALA A 145 -9.58 -33.43 -13.89
N LYS A 146 -9.32 -34.47 -13.09
CA LYS A 146 -9.86 -34.57 -11.73
C LYS A 146 -9.06 -33.64 -10.82
N ILE A 147 -9.54 -32.41 -10.64
CA ILE A 147 -9.02 -31.47 -9.64
C ILE A 147 -9.03 -32.18 -8.29
N SER A 148 -7.85 -32.62 -7.86
CA SER A 148 -7.61 -33.22 -6.55
C SER A 148 -6.59 -32.38 -5.80
N LEU A 149 -6.59 -32.48 -4.47
CA LEU A 149 -5.55 -31.87 -3.63
C LEU A 149 -4.12 -32.23 -4.10
N LYS A 150 -3.92 -33.45 -4.62
CA LYS A 150 -2.62 -33.89 -5.16
C LYS A 150 -2.21 -33.12 -6.42
N SER A 151 -3.14 -32.80 -7.32
CA SER A 151 -2.87 -31.96 -8.48
C SER A 151 -2.67 -30.47 -8.11
N PHE A 152 -3.30 -30.00 -7.03
CA PHE A 152 -3.12 -28.62 -6.55
C PHE A 152 -1.72 -28.39 -5.96
N PHE A 153 -1.15 -29.38 -5.26
CA PHE A 153 0.23 -29.33 -4.73
C PHE A 153 1.27 -29.97 -5.67
N SER A 154 0.94 -30.14 -6.96
CA SER A 154 1.93 -30.64 -7.92
C SER A 154 3.09 -29.64 -8.06
N PRO A 155 4.32 -30.09 -8.36
CA PRO A 155 5.46 -29.18 -8.57
C PRO A 155 5.18 -28.07 -9.58
N ALA A 156 4.40 -28.34 -10.62
CA ALA A 156 4.03 -27.36 -11.62
C ALA A 156 2.96 -26.36 -11.15
N SER A 157 2.00 -26.80 -10.34
CA SER A 157 1.04 -25.91 -9.66
C SER A 157 1.75 -25.00 -8.69
N SER A 158 2.70 -25.54 -7.91
CA SER A 158 3.55 -24.74 -7.02
C SER A 158 4.40 -23.73 -7.80
N LEU A 159 5.01 -24.14 -8.93
CA LEU A 159 5.79 -23.23 -9.77
C LEU A 159 4.91 -22.12 -10.39
N GLY A 160 3.72 -22.45 -10.88
CA GLY A 160 2.75 -21.47 -11.39
C GLY A 160 2.33 -20.47 -10.32
N MET A 161 2.06 -20.94 -9.10
CA MET A 161 1.73 -20.07 -7.97
C MET A 161 2.89 -19.15 -7.58
N ILE A 162 4.11 -19.69 -7.45
CA ILE A 162 5.31 -18.92 -7.10
C ILE A 162 5.59 -17.85 -8.16
N THR A 163 5.56 -18.22 -9.45
CA THR A 163 5.79 -17.28 -10.55
C THR A 163 4.71 -16.21 -10.62
N GLY A 164 3.45 -16.56 -10.39
CA GLY A 164 2.35 -15.61 -10.29
C GLY A 164 2.51 -14.61 -9.15
N ILE A 165 2.85 -15.09 -7.94
CA ILE A 165 3.10 -14.25 -6.77
C ILE A 165 4.30 -13.32 -7.03
N ALA A 166 5.41 -13.84 -7.56
CA ALA A 166 6.58 -13.05 -7.88
C ALA A 166 6.28 -11.97 -8.93
N GLY A 167 5.51 -12.31 -9.98
CA GLY A 167 5.09 -11.35 -11.00
C GLY A 167 4.22 -10.23 -10.42
N LEU A 168 3.27 -10.56 -9.54
CA LEU A 168 2.45 -9.58 -8.84
C LEU A 168 3.29 -8.70 -7.90
N ALA A 169 4.24 -9.27 -7.16
CA ALA A 169 5.13 -8.52 -6.28
C ALA A 169 5.98 -7.51 -7.06
N LEU A 170 6.59 -7.94 -8.18
CA LEU A 170 7.37 -7.05 -9.05
C LEU A 170 6.51 -5.93 -9.64
N PHE A 171 5.27 -6.25 -10.05
CA PHE A 171 4.34 -5.25 -10.55
C PHE A 171 3.95 -4.24 -9.47
N SER A 172 3.66 -4.72 -8.25
CA SER A 172 3.39 -3.84 -7.09
C SER A 172 4.58 -2.93 -6.80
N HIS A 173 5.81 -3.46 -6.73
CA HIS A 173 7.02 -2.65 -6.53
C HIS A 173 7.22 -1.59 -7.61
N TRP A 174 6.97 -1.94 -8.88
CA TRP A 174 7.06 -0.98 -9.98
C TRP A 174 6.06 0.17 -9.79
N ARG A 175 4.80 -0.14 -9.47
CA ARG A 175 3.77 0.87 -9.21
C ARG A 175 4.13 1.79 -8.05
N GLU A 176 4.58 1.25 -6.91
CA GLU A 176 4.99 2.05 -5.75
C GLU A 176 6.11 3.03 -6.12
N LYS A 177 7.10 2.59 -6.91
CA LYS A 177 8.16 3.47 -7.42
C LYS A 177 7.62 4.56 -8.36
N GLN A 178 6.63 4.25 -9.19
CA GLN A 178 5.98 5.27 -10.03
C GLN A 178 5.15 6.26 -9.20
N ALA A 179 4.48 5.77 -8.16
CA ALA A 179 3.72 6.59 -7.22
C ALA A 179 4.65 7.56 -6.49
N ASP A 180 5.78 7.08 -5.96
CA ASP A 180 6.82 7.89 -5.33
C ASP A 180 7.38 8.96 -6.27
N LYS A 181 7.79 8.58 -7.48
CA LYS A 181 8.31 9.51 -8.50
C LYS A 181 7.29 10.60 -8.85
N THR A 182 6.05 10.22 -9.05
CA THR A 182 4.97 11.14 -9.40
C THR A 182 4.67 12.08 -8.24
N ALA A 183 4.56 11.55 -7.02
CA ALA A 183 4.36 12.35 -5.81
C ALA A 183 5.45 13.40 -5.67
N PHE A 184 6.71 12.99 -5.82
CA PHE A 184 7.87 13.86 -5.77
C PHE A 184 7.83 14.96 -6.84
N SER A 185 7.34 14.65 -8.04
CA SER A 185 7.23 15.63 -9.13
C SER A 185 6.19 16.74 -8.88
N ILE A 186 5.17 16.48 -8.06
CA ILE A 186 4.05 17.41 -7.83
C ILE A 186 4.04 18.06 -6.45
N CYS A 187 4.68 17.46 -5.45
CA CYS A 187 4.72 17.99 -4.09
C CYS A 187 5.74 19.13 -3.96
N SER A 188 5.60 19.91 -2.89
CA SER A 188 6.52 20.98 -2.52
C SER A 188 7.92 20.46 -2.15
N ASP A 189 8.95 21.29 -2.26
CA ASP A 189 10.32 20.91 -1.86
C ASP A 189 10.39 20.47 -0.40
N LYS A 190 9.62 21.13 0.48
CA LYS A 190 9.54 20.74 1.89
C LYS A 190 8.89 19.36 2.06
N ALA A 191 7.88 19.02 1.26
CA ALA A 191 7.27 17.69 1.24
C ALA A 191 8.25 16.61 0.74
N ARG A 192 9.10 16.92 -0.24
CA ARG A 192 10.17 16.01 -0.72
C ARG A 192 11.12 15.61 0.41
N TYR A 193 11.63 16.59 1.15
CA TYR A 193 12.51 16.31 2.30
C TYR A 193 11.77 15.59 3.44
N ALA A 194 10.51 15.98 3.70
CA ALA A 194 9.69 15.34 4.73
C ALA A 194 9.39 13.86 4.41
N ALA A 195 9.25 13.49 3.13
CA ALA A 195 9.08 12.11 2.70
C ALA A 195 10.29 11.23 3.02
N ILE A 196 11.49 11.70 2.68
CA ILE A 196 12.73 10.98 2.96
C ILE A 196 12.93 10.82 4.47
N LYS A 197 12.69 11.88 5.23
CA LYS A 197 12.73 11.83 6.69
C LYS A 197 11.71 10.83 7.24
N PHE A 198 10.48 10.85 6.75
CA PHE A 198 9.43 9.93 7.16
C PHE A 198 9.83 8.46 6.96
N PHE A 199 10.37 8.09 5.80
CA PHE A 199 10.82 6.71 5.58
C PHE A 199 12.01 6.31 6.46
N LYS A 200 12.92 7.24 6.75
CA LYS A 200 14.01 7.00 7.70
C LYS A 200 13.49 6.79 9.12
N GLU A 201 12.52 7.59 9.57
CA GLU A 201 11.89 7.42 10.88
C GLU A 201 11.15 6.08 10.99
N MET A 202 10.47 5.63 9.92
CA MET A 202 9.90 4.28 9.86
C MET A 202 10.97 3.18 9.97
N GLN A 203 12.09 3.36 9.26
CA GLN A 203 13.22 2.44 9.28
C GLN A 203 13.84 2.36 10.69
N GLU A 204 14.05 3.50 11.33
CA GLU A 204 14.53 3.61 12.71
C GLU A 204 13.56 2.98 13.71
N GLY A 205 12.25 3.20 13.57
CA GLY A 205 11.22 2.56 14.39
C GLY A 205 11.27 1.03 14.29
N ASN A 206 11.37 0.50 13.07
CA ASN A 206 11.52 -0.94 12.84
C ASN A 206 12.81 -1.49 13.46
N LEU A 207 13.92 -0.75 13.37
CA LEU A 207 15.19 -1.14 14.00
C LEU A 207 15.11 -1.09 15.52
N TYR A 208 14.40 -0.12 16.09
CA TYR A 208 14.14 -0.06 17.52
C TYR A 208 13.38 -1.31 17.98
N ASP A 209 12.28 -1.67 17.30
CA ASP A 209 11.50 -2.87 17.62
C ASP A 209 12.33 -4.15 17.48
N ARG A 210 13.16 -4.24 16.43
CA ARG A 210 14.06 -5.37 16.19
C ARG A 210 15.10 -5.56 17.30
N ASN A 211 15.61 -4.46 17.84
CA ASN A 211 16.69 -4.46 18.82
C ASN A 211 16.18 -4.35 20.26
N CYS A 212 14.88 -4.15 20.47
CA CYS A 212 14.27 -4.19 21.78
C CYS A 212 14.30 -5.64 22.30
N ASP A 213 14.98 -5.84 23.42
CA ASP A 213 14.95 -7.11 24.14
C ASP A 213 13.65 -7.17 24.95
N ASP A 214 12.61 -7.76 24.36
CA ASP A 214 11.39 -8.14 25.07
C ASP A 214 11.63 -9.42 25.90
N ASP A 215 10.92 -9.56 27.02
CA ASP A 215 11.06 -10.68 27.97
C ASP A 215 10.72 -12.04 27.33
N SER A 216 9.99 -12.03 26.21
CA SER A 216 9.69 -13.22 25.40
C SER A 216 10.74 -13.45 24.32
N GLN A 217 11.61 -14.46 24.53
CA GLN A 217 12.61 -14.89 23.53
C GLN A 217 12.00 -15.29 22.18
N LEU A 218 10.77 -15.82 22.16
CA LEU A 218 10.09 -16.16 20.91
C LEU A 218 9.64 -14.89 20.18
N THR A 219 9.08 -13.91 20.89
CA THR A 219 8.66 -12.63 20.29
C THR A 219 9.85 -11.90 19.68
N SER A 220 10.96 -11.78 20.42
CA SER A 220 12.17 -11.11 19.90
C SER A 220 12.79 -11.85 18.72
N LEU A 221 12.77 -13.19 18.70
CA LEU A 221 13.20 -13.97 17.54
C LEU A 221 12.29 -13.75 16.32
N PHE A 222 10.97 -13.77 16.51
CA PHE A 222 10.02 -13.49 15.43
C PHE A 222 10.23 -12.08 14.86
N VAL A 223 10.33 -11.04 15.69
CA VAL A 223 10.60 -9.67 15.21
C VAL A 223 11.92 -9.60 14.44
N LYS A 224 12.97 -10.28 14.91
CA LYS A 224 14.27 -10.36 14.21
C LYS A 224 14.21 -11.14 12.87
N ILE A 225 13.26 -12.06 12.71
CA ILE A 225 13.01 -12.71 11.41
C ILE A 225 12.25 -11.76 10.49
N LEU A 226 11.24 -11.08 11.03
CA LEU A 226 10.33 -10.21 10.27
C LEU A 226 10.97 -8.92 9.79
N ILE A 227 11.83 -8.30 10.59
CA ILE A 227 12.47 -7.01 10.26
C ILE A 227 13.92 -7.28 9.82
N SER A 228 14.45 -6.63 8.78
CA SER A 228 15.84 -6.78 8.37
C SER A 228 16.81 -6.01 9.28
N PRO A 229 18.13 -6.31 9.27
CA PRO A 229 19.15 -5.48 9.92
C PRO A 229 19.16 -4.03 9.44
N GLU A 230 18.58 -3.76 8.27
CA GLU A 230 18.40 -2.44 7.68
C GLU A 230 17.03 -1.84 8.02
N GLY A 231 16.17 -2.50 8.82
CA GLY A 231 14.87 -1.98 9.23
C GLY A 231 13.73 -2.23 8.24
N ASP A 232 13.93 -3.10 7.23
CA ASP A 232 12.91 -3.41 6.24
C ASP A 232 11.97 -4.53 6.71
N ASN A 233 10.67 -4.43 6.42
CA ASN A 233 9.72 -5.50 6.71
C ASN A 233 9.82 -6.61 5.64
N ARG A 234 10.27 -7.80 6.03
CA ARG A 234 10.46 -8.96 5.14
C ARG A 234 9.18 -9.68 4.75
N LEU A 235 8.07 -9.47 5.46
CA LEU A 235 6.77 -10.04 5.06
C LEU A 235 5.96 -9.12 4.17
N ASP A 236 6.40 -7.87 3.98
CA ASP A 236 5.77 -6.96 3.05
C ASP A 236 6.30 -7.17 1.63
N PHE A 237 5.90 -8.29 1.03
CA PHE A 237 6.35 -8.69 -0.30
C PHE A 237 5.81 -7.80 -1.43
N PHE A 238 4.79 -6.98 -1.16
CA PHE A 238 4.13 -6.18 -2.20
C PHE A 238 4.62 -4.73 -2.22
N HIS A 239 5.22 -4.22 -1.15
CA HIS A 239 5.85 -2.89 -1.15
C HIS A 239 7.38 -3.00 -1.26
N PRO A 240 8.03 -2.08 -1.99
CA PRO A 240 9.48 -2.03 -2.02
C PRO A 240 10.01 -1.71 -0.61
N SER A 241 11.22 -2.17 -0.32
CA SER A 241 11.88 -1.91 0.95
C SER A 241 11.99 -0.40 1.25
N LEU A 242 12.02 -0.02 2.53
CA LEU A 242 12.15 1.39 2.92
C LEU A 242 13.44 1.97 2.35
N GLN A 243 14.53 1.20 2.41
CA GLN A 243 15.78 1.59 1.79
C GLN A 243 15.63 1.83 0.27
N SER A 244 14.96 0.94 -0.46
CA SER A 244 14.75 1.13 -1.90
C SER A 244 13.90 2.35 -2.22
N ARG A 245 12.96 2.74 -1.35
CA ARG A 245 12.17 3.98 -1.53
C ARG A 245 13.03 5.21 -1.26
N ILE A 246 13.81 5.21 -0.17
CA ILE A 246 14.74 6.29 0.18
C ILE A 246 15.73 6.53 -0.96
N ASP A 247 16.37 5.47 -1.48
CA ASP A 247 17.33 5.58 -2.59
C ASP A 247 16.66 6.17 -3.83
N CYS A 248 15.46 5.67 -4.19
CA CYS A 248 14.70 6.19 -5.31
C CYS A 248 14.36 7.68 -5.17
N LEU A 249 14.08 8.16 -3.96
CA LEU A 249 13.77 9.58 -3.73
C LEU A 249 15.03 10.45 -3.71
N ASN A 250 16.14 9.96 -3.17
CA ASN A 250 17.42 10.68 -3.18
C ASN A 250 17.90 10.95 -4.61
N ASP A 251 17.72 9.99 -5.52
CA ASP A 251 18.05 10.14 -6.94
C ASP A 251 17.24 11.24 -7.65
N LEU A 252 16.11 11.67 -7.07
CA LEU A 252 15.23 12.69 -7.64
C LEU A 252 15.45 14.09 -7.06
N ILE A 253 16.24 14.23 -5.98
CA ILE A 253 16.55 15.54 -5.41
C ILE A 253 17.43 16.29 -6.42
N PRO A 254 16.97 17.42 -6.98
CA PRO A 254 17.83 18.25 -7.82
C PRO A 254 19.00 18.78 -6.98
N ILE A 255 20.22 18.65 -7.53
CA ILE A 255 21.46 19.22 -6.97
C ILE A 255 21.37 20.74 -6.93
#